data_AF-A0A2C6DTY3-F1
#
_entry.id   AF-A0A2C6DTY3-F1
#
_cell.length_a   1.000
_cell.length_b   1.000
_cell.length_c   1.000
_cell.angle_alpha   90.00
_cell.angle_beta   90.00
_cell.angle_gamma   90.00
#
_symmetry.space_group_name_H-M   'P 1'
#
loop_
_entity.id
_entity.type
_entity.pdbx_description
1 polymer ?
#
loop_
_entity_poly.entity_id
_entity_poly.type
_entity_poly.pdbx_seq_one_letter_code
_entity_poly.pdbx_strand_id
1 'polypeptide(L)'
;MGFWLTIIVLLLISSALLIIPALRKPNGKDETSRDAINKAYYQQRLNELSDDEDQGVVTDRETLVAELQHNLLEDIPEGQSQSAQAPFNKMTLVPGVLLLVVVSLGLYLNTGGLAQVMQWQQVMKEMPELRQRADSGQLSSPEDIARFGLGLRTNLLSDPTNVRDWTMLGLAGLKLGDGGMALQSYEKAYALAPNDAYIQIIYAKLLTRSNDPNDIKDAAKILKKMIAADPNNVDALSALAMNAFGQGDFNQAIAAWEKVIALSPADAKGLDVIKSSLAYAKSQVAANGSKVSVVLTLSPEVQKQLPAQGSILIAVTDGKSPIPIAVKQLPLGVFPLELSLDDSNAMMPSRLLSELKQVKITATITSDDIADTRRLSGESEVHPFSGNETISLTVGHFKQ
;
A
#
# COMPACT_ATOMS: atom_id res chain seq x y z
N MET A 1 -10.69 -21.66 24.63
CA MET A 1 -11.08 -23.04 25.01
C MET A 1 -11.79 -23.78 23.87
N GLY A 2 -12.86 -23.24 23.26
CA GLY A 2 -13.64 -23.95 22.22
C GLY A 2 -12.83 -24.44 21.00
N PHE A 3 -11.91 -23.62 20.50
CA PHE A 3 -11.06 -23.98 19.35
C PHE A 3 -10.18 -25.23 19.58
N TRP A 4 -9.62 -25.38 20.79
CA TRP A 4 -8.83 -26.54 21.15
C TRP A 4 -9.67 -27.81 21.28
N LEU A 5 -10.87 -27.67 21.85
CA LEU A 5 -11.85 -28.76 21.91
C LEU A 5 -12.23 -29.23 20.51
N THR A 6 -12.43 -28.32 19.55
CA THR A 6 -12.75 -28.72 18.16
C THR A 6 -11.61 -29.47 17.48
N ILE A 7 -10.35 -29.07 17.69
CA ILE A 7 -9.19 -29.80 17.15
C ILE A 7 -9.13 -31.20 17.76
N ILE A 8 -9.26 -31.32 19.08
CA ILE A 8 -9.24 -32.61 19.77
C ILE A 8 -10.35 -33.53 19.26
N VAL A 9 -11.58 -33.01 19.11
CA VAL A 9 -12.71 -33.77 18.57
C VAL A 9 -12.45 -34.23 17.13
N LEU A 10 -11.95 -33.36 16.26
CA LEU A 10 -11.61 -33.72 14.88
C LEU A 10 -10.52 -34.80 14.82
N LEU A 11 -9.51 -34.70 15.68
CA LEU A 11 -8.41 -35.66 15.76
C LEU A 11 -8.92 -37.02 16.26
N LEU A 12 -9.83 -37.02 17.24
CA LEU A 12 -10.53 -38.22 17.71
C LEU A 12 -11.40 -38.85 16.61
N ILE A 13 -12.14 -38.04 15.85
CA ILE A 13 -12.95 -38.52 14.72
C ILE A 13 -12.07 -39.15 13.64
N SER A 14 -11.00 -38.46 13.22
CA SER A 14 -10.05 -38.98 12.23
C SER A 14 -9.38 -40.28 12.70
N SER A 15 -9.02 -40.36 13.98
CA SER A 15 -8.48 -41.59 14.58
C SER A 15 -9.52 -42.72 14.60
N ALA A 16 -10.77 -42.39 14.96
CA ALA A 16 -11.88 -43.34 14.97
C ALA A 16 -12.21 -43.86 13.55
N LEU A 17 -12.16 -43.02 12.53
CA LEU A 17 -12.35 -43.42 11.12
C LEU A 17 -11.30 -44.42 10.65
N LEU A 18 -10.07 -44.38 11.18
CA LEU A 18 -9.05 -45.38 10.88
C LEU A 18 -9.23 -46.67 11.69
N ILE A 19 -9.62 -46.56 12.96
CA ILE A 19 -9.67 -47.69 13.89
C ILE A 19 -10.96 -48.51 13.73
N ILE A 20 -12.13 -47.86 13.59
CA ILE A 20 -13.44 -48.54 13.51
C ILE A 20 -13.55 -49.56 12.37
N PRO A 21 -13.19 -49.26 11.10
CA PRO A 21 -13.26 -50.25 10.04
C PRO A 21 -12.29 -51.42 10.27
N ALA A 22 -11.14 -51.21 10.92
CA ALA A 22 -10.20 -52.27 11.29
C ALA A 22 -10.65 -53.08 12.52
N LEU A 23 -11.57 -52.57 13.33
CA LEU A 23 -12.18 -53.30 14.44
C LEU A 23 -13.31 -54.23 13.98
N ARG A 24 -13.91 -54.00 12.81
CA ARG A 24 -14.95 -54.88 12.24
C ARG A 24 -14.33 -56.20 11.83
N LYS A 25 -14.73 -57.31 12.48
CA LYS A 25 -14.32 -58.66 12.09
C LYS A 25 -14.81 -58.95 10.67
N PRO A 26 -13.98 -59.55 9.79
CA PRO A 26 -14.51 -60.14 8.57
C PRO A 26 -15.53 -61.20 8.97
N ASN A 27 -16.71 -61.17 8.37
CA ASN A 27 -17.72 -62.21 8.61
C ASN A 27 -17.14 -63.52 8.06
N GLY A 28 -16.74 -64.45 8.94
CA GLY A 28 -16.26 -65.79 8.59
C GLY A 28 -17.35 -66.72 8.03
N LYS A 29 -18.31 -66.18 7.28
CA LYS A 29 -19.42 -66.93 6.69
C LYS A 29 -19.01 -67.75 5.46
N ASP A 30 -17.82 -67.53 4.90
CA ASP A 30 -17.42 -68.19 3.66
C ASP A 30 -16.79 -69.59 3.88
N GLU A 31 -16.05 -69.82 4.96
CA GLU A 31 -15.45 -71.15 5.25
C GLU A 31 -16.49 -72.18 5.74
N THR A 32 -17.40 -71.78 6.64
CA THR A 32 -18.47 -72.69 7.11
C THR A 32 -19.49 -73.02 6.03
N SER A 33 -19.61 -72.20 4.98
CA SER A 33 -20.53 -72.42 3.88
C SER A 33 -20.10 -73.60 2.99
N ARG A 34 -18.81 -73.73 2.67
CA ARG A 34 -18.32 -74.75 1.72
C ARG A 34 -18.37 -76.17 2.29
N ASP A 35 -17.89 -76.37 3.51
CA ASP A 35 -17.94 -77.69 4.16
C ASP A 35 -19.38 -78.12 4.47
N ALA A 36 -20.24 -77.15 4.82
CA ALA A 36 -21.66 -77.41 5.01
C ALA A 36 -22.35 -77.79 3.68
N ILE A 37 -21.99 -77.15 2.57
CA ILE A 37 -22.50 -77.47 1.23
C ILE A 37 -22.02 -78.87 0.79
N ASN A 38 -20.73 -79.19 0.97
CA ASN A 38 -20.18 -80.49 0.59
C ASN A 38 -20.82 -81.63 1.39
N LYS A 39 -21.04 -81.43 2.69
CA LYS A 39 -21.77 -82.38 3.54
C LYS A 39 -23.22 -82.54 3.12
N ALA A 40 -23.89 -81.43 2.76
CA ALA A 40 -25.27 -81.49 2.29
C ALA A 40 -25.38 -82.26 0.96
N TYR A 41 -24.46 -82.04 0.03
CA TYR A 41 -24.43 -82.76 -1.25
C TYR A 41 -24.16 -84.26 -1.07
N TYR A 42 -23.22 -84.62 -0.19
CA TYR A 42 -22.96 -86.02 0.18
C TYR A 42 -24.19 -86.71 0.78
N GLN A 43 -24.88 -86.05 1.71
CA GLN A 43 -26.13 -86.58 2.30
C GLN A 43 -27.24 -86.73 1.27
N GLN A 44 -27.38 -85.76 0.35
CA GLN A 44 -28.34 -85.87 -0.75
C GLN A 44 -28.03 -87.08 -1.63
N ARG A 45 -26.76 -87.29 -1.98
CA ARG A 45 -26.35 -88.39 -2.86
C ARG A 45 -26.53 -89.77 -2.21
N LEU A 46 -26.38 -89.87 -0.89
CA LEU A 46 -26.70 -91.09 -0.13
C LEU A 46 -28.19 -91.44 -0.15
N ASN A 47 -29.06 -90.43 -0.11
CA ASN A 47 -30.50 -90.64 -0.21
C ASN A 47 -30.88 -91.08 -1.63
N GLU A 48 -30.34 -90.43 -2.66
CA GLU A 48 -30.54 -90.84 -4.06
C GLU A 48 -30.11 -92.29 -4.28
N LEU A 49 -28.96 -92.71 -3.74
CA LEU A 49 -28.51 -94.10 -3.82
C LEU A 49 -29.44 -95.09 -3.11
N SER A 50 -30.08 -94.67 -2.01
CA SER A 50 -31.07 -95.49 -1.30
C SER A 50 -32.33 -95.66 -2.13
N ASP A 51 -32.82 -94.59 -2.75
CA ASP A 51 -34.00 -94.63 -3.61
C ASP A 51 -33.74 -95.47 -4.88
N ASP A 52 -32.54 -95.40 -5.44
CA ASP A 52 -32.12 -96.19 -6.62
C ASP A 52 -31.95 -97.69 -6.28
N GLU A 53 -31.52 -98.03 -5.06
CA GLU A 53 -31.47 -99.41 -4.55
C GLU A 53 -32.89 -99.99 -4.39
N ASP A 54 -33.81 -99.21 -3.80
CA ASP A 54 -35.22 -99.60 -3.65
C ASP A 54 -35.92 -99.80 -5.00
N GLN A 55 -35.47 -99.10 -6.05
CA GLN A 55 -35.95 -99.24 -7.43
C GLN A 55 -35.24 -100.35 -8.22
N GLY A 56 -34.27 -101.04 -7.61
CA GLY A 56 -33.51 -102.14 -8.22
C GLY A 56 -32.52 -101.70 -9.31
N VAL A 57 -32.18 -100.41 -9.36
CA VAL A 57 -31.22 -99.82 -10.32
C VAL A 57 -29.77 -100.02 -9.85
N VAL A 58 -29.55 -100.05 -8.53
CA VAL A 58 -28.25 -100.25 -7.90
C VAL A 58 -28.20 -101.60 -7.20
N THR A 59 -27.24 -102.45 -7.57
CA THR A 59 -27.10 -103.81 -7.02
C THR A 59 -26.12 -103.89 -5.85
N ASP A 60 -25.18 -102.94 -5.74
CA ASP A 60 -24.10 -102.95 -4.77
C ASP A 60 -23.87 -101.54 -4.21
N ARG A 61 -24.67 -101.21 -3.20
CA ARG A 61 -24.62 -99.89 -2.57
C ARG A 61 -23.37 -99.69 -1.73
N GLU A 62 -22.88 -100.74 -1.06
CA GLU A 62 -21.75 -100.60 -0.14
C GLU A 62 -20.48 -100.12 -0.86
N THR A 63 -20.23 -100.63 -2.07
CA THR A 63 -19.09 -100.20 -2.89
C THR A 63 -19.23 -98.77 -3.38
N LEU A 64 -20.42 -98.36 -3.84
CA LEU A 64 -20.66 -96.99 -4.29
C LEU A 64 -20.62 -95.97 -3.14
N VAL A 65 -21.07 -96.35 -1.94
CA VAL A 65 -20.92 -95.52 -0.73
C VAL A 65 -19.45 -95.38 -0.37
N ALA A 66 -18.67 -96.45 -0.46
CA ALA A 66 -17.23 -96.40 -0.22
C ALA A 66 -16.51 -95.50 -1.24
N GLU A 67 -16.90 -95.54 -2.51
CA GLU A 67 -16.38 -94.64 -3.55
C GLU A 67 -16.77 -93.18 -3.31
N LEU A 68 -18.01 -92.92 -2.89
CA LEU A 68 -18.48 -91.57 -2.54
C LEU A 68 -17.70 -91.01 -1.33
N GLN A 69 -17.40 -91.86 -0.33
CA GLN A 69 -16.56 -91.49 0.81
C GLN A 69 -15.12 -91.21 0.39
N HIS A 70 -14.58 -92.04 -0.50
CA HIS A 70 -13.23 -91.86 -1.03
C HIS A 70 -13.12 -90.53 -1.80
N ASN A 71 -14.06 -90.27 -2.71
CA ASN A 71 -14.12 -89.03 -3.47
C ASN A 71 -14.32 -87.82 -2.55
N LEU A 72 -15.18 -87.89 -1.52
CA LEU A 72 -15.34 -86.80 -0.55
C LEU A 72 -14.04 -86.50 0.21
N LEU A 73 -13.23 -87.51 0.49
CA LEU A 73 -11.93 -87.34 1.13
C LEU A 73 -10.87 -86.80 0.17
N GLU A 74 -10.95 -87.15 -1.12
CA GLU A 74 -10.00 -86.73 -2.17
C GLU A 74 -10.30 -85.32 -2.71
N ASP A 75 -11.58 -84.91 -2.75
CA ASP A 75 -12.04 -83.57 -3.15
C ASP A 75 -11.92 -82.52 -2.02
N ILE A 76 -11.39 -82.91 -0.85
CA ILE A 76 -10.89 -81.95 0.14
C ILE A 76 -9.47 -81.59 -0.31
N PRO A 77 -9.22 -80.40 -0.88
CA PRO A 77 -7.89 -80.06 -1.38
C PRO A 77 -6.87 -80.08 -0.23
N GLU A 78 -6.07 -81.15 -0.16
CA GLU A 78 -4.89 -81.23 0.69
C GLU A 78 -3.91 -80.14 0.23
N GLY A 79 -3.85 -79.03 0.99
CA GLY A 79 -2.89 -77.96 0.73
C GLY A 79 -3.45 -76.65 0.20
N GLN A 80 -4.76 -76.41 0.33
CA GLN A 80 -5.21 -75.02 0.54
C GLN A 80 -5.49 -74.80 2.02
N SER A 81 -4.43 -74.81 2.82
CA SER A 81 -4.33 -73.82 3.90
C SER A 81 -4.53 -72.48 3.22
N GLN A 82 -5.79 -72.02 3.15
CA GLN A 82 -6.12 -70.67 2.81
C GLN A 82 -5.11 -69.84 3.59
N SER A 83 -4.37 -69.00 2.89
CA SER A 83 -3.57 -67.98 3.55
C SER A 83 -4.58 -67.17 4.34
N ALA A 84 -4.81 -67.57 5.59
CA ALA A 84 -5.50 -66.78 6.57
C ALA A 84 -4.70 -65.50 6.56
N GLN A 85 -5.20 -64.49 5.83
CA GLN A 85 -4.59 -63.18 5.79
C GLN A 85 -4.47 -62.84 7.26
N ALA A 86 -3.22 -62.84 7.77
CA ALA A 86 -2.97 -62.75 9.20
C ALA A 86 -3.82 -61.58 9.70
N PRO A 87 -4.68 -61.78 10.72
CA PRO A 87 -5.64 -60.77 11.11
C PRO A 87 -4.88 -59.48 11.30
N PHE A 88 -5.23 -58.45 10.51
CA PHE A 88 -4.48 -57.21 10.43
C PHE A 88 -4.20 -56.74 11.85
N ASN A 89 -2.95 -56.83 12.29
CA ASN A 89 -2.64 -56.65 13.70
C ASN A 89 -2.97 -55.21 14.05
N LYS A 90 -3.97 -54.98 14.91
CA LYS A 90 -4.47 -53.64 15.22
C LYS A 90 -3.37 -52.71 15.76
N MET A 91 -2.28 -53.27 16.30
CA MET A 91 -1.06 -52.54 16.64
C MET A 91 -0.36 -51.85 15.45
N THR A 92 -0.60 -52.23 14.20
CA THR A 92 -0.03 -51.57 13.01
C THR A 92 -0.69 -50.22 12.71
N LEU A 93 -1.90 -49.97 13.21
CA LEU A 93 -2.55 -48.66 13.08
C LEU A 93 -2.06 -47.66 14.14
N VAL A 94 -1.58 -48.14 15.28
CA VAL A 94 -1.03 -47.31 16.36
C VAL A 94 0.08 -46.36 15.86
N PRO A 95 1.11 -46.80 15.12
CA PRO A 95 2.12 -45.89 14.61
C PRO A 95 1.55 -44.89 13.59
N GLY A 96 0.55 -45.27 12.79
CA GLY A 96 -0.12 -44.35 11.86
C GLY A 96 -0.93 -43.26 12.56
N VAL A 97 -1.70 -43.63 13.60
CA VAL A 97 -2.45 -42.66 14.43
C VAL A 97 -1.50 -41.78 15.23
N LEU A 98 -0.44 -42.35 15.80
CA LEU A 98 0.58 -41.58 16.52
C LEU A 98 1.28 -40.59 15.59
N LEU A 99 1.64 -41.02 14.37
CA LEU A 99 2.20 -40.15 13.35
C LEU A 99 1.21 -39.04 12.96
N LEU A 100 -0.07 -39.37 12.79
CA LEU A 100 -1.11 -38.37 12.52
C LEU A 100 -1.21 -37.33 13.65
N VAL A 101 -1.21 -37.76 14.92
CA VAL A 101 -1.22 -36.85 16.08
C VAL A 101 0.02 -35.97 16.09
N VAL A 102 1.21 -36.55 15.91
CA VAL A 102 2.49 -35.83 15.95
C VAL A 102 2.58 -34.83 14.80
N VAL A 103 2.22 -35.23 13.58
CA VAL A 103 2.21 -34.33 12.41
C VAL A 103 1.18 -33.22 12.61
N SER A 104 -0.02 -33.53 13.09
CA SER A 104 -1.06 -32.52 13.36
C SER A 104 -0.61 -31.53 14.42
N LEU A 105 0.00 -32.02 15.51
CA LEU A 105 0.53 -31.17 16.58
C LEU A 105 1.70 -30.32 16.08
N GLY A 106 2.61 -30.90 15.30
CA GLY A 106 3.74 -30.18 14.70
C GLY A 106 3.28 -29.07 13.75
N LEU A 107 2.31 -29.36 12.87
CA LEU A 107 1.69 -28.36 12.01
C LEU A 107 0.99 -27.28 12.84
N TYR A 108 0.28 -27.65 13.89
CA TYR A 108 -0.37 -26.69 14.77
C TYR A 108 0.63 -25.79 15.51
N LEU A 109 1.73 -26.33 16.04
CA LEU A 109 2.75 -25.53 16.70
C LEU A 109 3.47 -24.59 15.72
N ASN A 110 3.61 -25.01 14.46
CA ASN A 110 4.23 -24.20 13.41
C ASN A 110 3.29 -23.12 12.83
N THR A 111 1.98 -23.41 12.70
CA THR A 111 1.01 -22.55 11.97
C THR A 111 -0.08 -21.92 12.84
N GLY A 112 -0.32 -22.47 14.04
CA GLY A 112 -1.49 -22.22 14.87
C GLY A 112 -1.43 -20.95 15.73
N GLY A 113 -0.42 -20.11 15.53
CA GLY A 113 -0.35 -18.79 16.15
C GLY A 113 -0.22 -18.78 17.69
N LEU A 114 0.13 -19.91 18.30
CA LEU A 114 0.11 -20.09 19.76
C LEU A 114 1.05 -19.11 20.47
N ALA A 115 2.22 -18.85 19.89
CA ALA A 115 3.17 -17.86 20.40
C ALA A 115 2.57 -16.44 20.38
N GLN A 116 1.86 -16.07 19.31
CA GLN A 116 1.20 -14.77 19.18
C GLN A 116 0.06 -14.62 20.20
N VAL A 117 -0.70 -15.68 20.47
CA VAL A 117 -1.74 -15.66 21.51
C VAL A 117 -1.11 -15.48 22.90
N MET A 118 -0.02 -16.17 23.20
CA MET A 118 0.70 -15.99 24.48
C MET A 118 1.26 -14.57 24.60
N GLN A 119 1.87 -14.03 23.54
CA GLN A 119 2.36 -12.65 23.51
C GLN A 119 1.22 -11.64 23.70
N TRP A 120 0.08 -11.83 23.02
CA TRP A 120 -1.09 -10.98 23.19
C TRP A 120 -1.60 -11.03 24.65
N GLN A 121 -1.71 -12.22 25.25
CA GLN A 121 -2.12 -12.35 26.66
C GLN A 121 -1.14 -11.65 27.60
N GLN A 122 0.16 -11.76 27.34
CA GLN A 122 1.18 -11.06 28.12
C GLN A 122 1.04 -9.53 27.98
N VAL A 123 0.88 -9.03 26.76
CA VAL A 123 0.63 -7.60 26.50
C VAL A 123 -0.59 -7.12 27.28
N MET A 124 -1.71 -7.87 27.23
CA MET A 124 -2.93 -7.52 27.96
C MET A 124 -2.74 -7.48 29.48
N LYS A 125 -1.85 -8.33 30.03
CA LYS A 125 -1.48 -8.30 31.45
C LYS A 125 -0.61 -7.07 31.80
N GLU A 126 0.28 -6.68 30.89
CA GLU A 126 1.19 -5.53 31.03
C GLU A 126 0.53 -4.17 30.67
N MET A 127 -0.70 -4.18 30.13
CA MET A 127 -1.39 -2.98 29.67
C MET A 127 -1.47 -1.83 30.68
N PRO A 128 -1.75 -2.04 31.98
CA PRO A 128 -1.76 -0.96 32.95
C PRO A 128 -0.41 -0.22 33.04
N GLU A 129 0.69 -0.96 33.01
CA GLU A 129 2.05 -0.41 33.05
C GLU A 129 2.38 0.32 31.73
N LEU A 130 2.05 -0.28 30.59
CA LEU A 130 2.26 0.35 29.28
C LEU A 130 1.48 1.68 29.17
N ARG A 131 0.25 1.74 29.68
CA ARG A 131 -0.54 2.98 29.74
C ARG A 131 0.12 4.02 30.63
N GLN A 132 0.58 3.64 31.83
CA GLN A 132 1.28 4.56 32.73
C GLN A 132 2.56 5.13 32.08
N ARG A 133 3.34 4.28 31.40
CA ARG A 133 4.54 4.69 30.66
C ARG A 133 4.21 5.59 29.46
N ALA A 134 3.10 5.35 28.79
CA ALA A 134 2.62 6.22 27.72
C ALA A 134 2.24 7.60 28.25
N ASP A 135 1.50 7.65 29.37
CA ASP A 135 1.05 8.89 30.01
C ASP A 135 2.22 9.71 30.55
N SER A 136 3.28 9.06 31.06
CA SER A 136 4.50 9.73 31.51
C SER A 136 5.46 10.11 30.37
N GLY A 137 5.13 9.77 29.12
CA GLY A 137 5.99 10.02 27.96
C GLY A 137 7.23 9.13 27.88
N GLN A 138 7.34 8.10 28.72
CA GLN A 138 8.47 7.17 28.78
C GLN A 138 8.36 6.00 27.77
N LEU A 139 7.28 5.95 27.01
CA LEU A 139 7.08 4.97 25.95
C LEU A 139 7.78 5.41 24.65
N SER A 140 9.02 4.95 24.47
CA SER A 140 9.89 5.34 23.35
C SER A 140 10.36 4.18 22.46
N SER A 141 10.41 2.95 22.98
CA SER A 141 10.83 1.80 22.18
C SER A 141 9.76 1.48 21.11
N PRO A 142 10.12 1.30 19.83
CA PRO A 142 9.17 0.90 18.78
C PRO A 142 8.43 -0.39 19.13
N GLU A 143 9.10 -1.36 19.75
CA GLU A 143 8.48 -2.62 20.18
C GLU A 143 7.43 -2.39 21.28
N ASP A 144 7.73 -1.53 22.25
CA ASP A 144 6.78 -1.21 23.32
C ASP A 144 5.58 -0.43 22.79
N ILE A 145 5.81 0.46 21.82
CA ILE A 145 4.74 1.22 21.15
C ILE A 145 3.84 0.28 20.33
N ALA A 146 4.42 -0.69 19.62
CA ALA A 146 3.68 -1.70 18.88
C ALA A 146 2.85 -2.60 19.82
N ARG A 147 3.43 -3.04 20.94
CA ARG A 147 2.73 -3.78 22.00
C ARG A 147 1.58 -2.98 22.58
N PHE A 148 1.83 -1.71 22.92
CA PHE A 148 0.79 -0.82 23.42
C PHE A 148 -0.34 -0.63 22.39
N GLY A 149 0.00 -0.44 21.12
CA GLY A 149 -0.98 -0.38 20.02
C GLY A 149 -1.83 -1.65 19.88
N LEU A 150 -1.24 -2.84 20.03
CA LEU A 150 -1.96 -4.11 20.04
C LEU A 150 -2.99 -4.17 21.19
N GLY A 151 -2.57 -3.77 22.39
CA GLY A 151 -3.47 -3.75 23.54
C GLY A 151 -4.57 -2.69 23.43
N LEU A 152 -4.26 -1.50 22.90
CA LEU A 152 -5.26 -0.46 22.61
C LEU A 152 -6.33 -0.96 21.63
N ARG A 153 -5.92 -1.59 20.52
CA ARG A 153 -6.85 -2.21 19.56
C ARG A 153 -7.74 -3.25 20.24
N THR A 154 -7.18 -4.06 21.13
CA THR A 154 -7.94 -5.06 21.88
C THR A 154 -8.99 -4.41 22.79
N ASN A 155 -8.62 -3.36 23.53
CA ASN A 155 -9.56 -2.61 24.37
C ASN A 155 -10.68 -1.96 23.56
N LEU A 156 -10.34 -1.38 22.40
CA LEU A 156 -11.28 -0.74 21.49
C LEU A 156 -12.29 -1.71 20.86
N LEU A 157 -12.02 -3.03 20.85
CA LEU A 157 -13.05 -4.02 20.48
C LEU A 157 -14.18 -4.10 21.52
N SER A 158 -13.88 -3.82 22.79
CA SER A 158 -14.86 -3.84 23.88
C SER A 158 -15.50 -2.47 24.12
N ASP A 159 -14.71 -1.40 23.98
CA ASP A 159 -15.17 -0.01 24.10
C ASP A 159 -14.76 0.79 22.85
N PRO A 160 -15.52 0.69 21.74
CA PRO A 160 -15.20 1.38 20.49
C PRO A 160 -15.44 2.89 20.55
N THR A 161 -16.07 3.38 21.63
CA THR A 161 -16.37 4.81 21.83
C THR A 161 -15.28 5.54 22.62
N ASN A 162 -14.22 4.84 23.00
CA ASN A 162 -13.14 5.42 23.78
C ASN A 162 -12.26 6.36 22.95
N VAL A 163 -12.56 7.66 23.00
CA VAL A 163 -11.81 8.70 22.28
C VAL A 163 -10.33 8.68 22.64
N ARG A 164 -9.99 8.49 23.93
CA ARG A 164 -8.60 8.50 24.40
C ARG A 164 -7.81 7.36 23.79
N ASP A 165 -8.35 6.14 23.76
CA ASP A 165 -7.64 4.99 23.20
C ASP A 165 -7.48 5.10 21.68
N TRP A 166 -8.45 5.68 20.96
CA TRP A 166 -8.29 6.03 19.54
C TRP A 166 -7.17 7.06 19.31
N THR A 167 -7.13 8.12 20.13
CA THR A 167 -6.07 9.14 20.05
C THR A 167 -4.69 8.55 20.36
N MET A 168 -4.59 7.72 21.41
CA MET A 168 -3.32 7.06 21.77
C MET A 168 -2.88 6.05 20.70
N LEU A 169 -3.82 5.34 20.06
CA LEU A 169 -3.51 4.44 18.95
C LEU A 169 -3.01 5.21 17.73
N GLY A 170 -3.62 6.36 17.43
CA GLY A 170 -3.17 7.25 16.38
C GLY A 170 -1.77 7.81 16.65
N LEU A 171 -1.49 8.21 17.90
CA LEU A 171 -0.15 8.64 18.33
C LEU A 171 0.88 7.50 18.22
N ALA A 172 0.51 6.27 18.57
CA ALA A 172 1.36 5.10 18.39
C ALA A 172 1.69 4.88 16.90
N GLY A 173 0.69 4.97 16.02
CA GLY A 173 0.89 4.92 14.56
C GLY A 173 1.87 5.98 14.06
N LEU A 174 1.72 7.24 14.51
CA LEU A 174 2.65 8.33 14.18
C LEU A 174 4.09 8.03 14.61
N LYS A 175 4.30 7.52 15.84
CA LYS A 175 5.63 7.17 16.35
C LYS A 175 6.26 5.99 15.62
N LEU A 176 5.45 5.06 15.11
CA LEU A 176 5.90 3.90 14.34
C LEU A 176 6.11 4.21 12.85
N GLY A 177 5.75 5.40 12.38
CA GLY A 177 5.75 5.74 10.96
C GLY A 177 4.61 5.07 10.17
N ASP A 178 3.63 4.47 10.86
CA ASP A 178 2.45 3.88 10.25
C ASP A 178 1.38 4.97 10.05
N GLY A 179 1.50 5.67 8.93
CA GLY A 179 0.57 6.74 8.54
C GLY A 179 -0.87 6.24 8.34
N GLY A 180 -1.05 4.98 7.92
CA GLY A 180 -2.36 4.38 7.75
C GLY A 180 -3.07 4.16 9.09
N MET A 181 -2.36 3.57 10.05
CA MET A 181 -2.86 3.40 11.42
C MET A 181 -3.16 4.76 12.06
N ALA A 182 -2.27 5.73 11.90
CA ALA A 182 -2.45 7.07 12.43
C ALA A 182 -3.74 7.72 11.89
N LEU A 183 -3.89 7.74 10.56
CA LEU A 183 -5.04 8.36 9.90
C LEU A 183 -6.37 7.71 10.33
N GLN A 184 -6.47 6.38 10.27
CA GLN A 184 -7.69 5.66 10.66
C GLN A 184 -8.06 5.88 12.13
N SER A 185 -7.06 5.92 13.03
CA SER A 185 -7.32 6.09 14.45
C SER A 185 -7.76 7.52 14.77
N TYR A 186 -7.11 8.53 14.17
CA TYR A 186 -7.51 9.93 14.33
C TYR A 186 -8.83 10.26 13.64
N GLU A 187 -9.19 9.58 12.55
CA GLU A 187 -10.52 9.66 11.94
C GLU A 187 -11.60 9.21 12.94
N LYS A 188 -11.42 8.06 13.59
CA LYS A 188 -12.34 7.57 14.63
C LYS A 188 -12.40 8.50 15.83
N ALA A 189 -11.25 9.00 16.30
CA ALA A 189 -11.20 9.97 17.40
C ALA A 189 -11.94 11.26 17.04
N TYR A 190 -11.76 11.78 15.82
CA TYR A 190 -12.43 12.98 15.34
C TYR A 190 -13.94 12.78 15.17
N ALA A 191 -14.39 11.63 14.69
CA ALA A 191 -15.82 11.31 14.59
C ALA A 191 -16.51 11.30 15.96
N LEU A 192 -15.82 10.86 17.02
CA LEU A 192 -16.35 10.80 18.38
C LEU A 192 -16.24 12.13 19.14
N ALA A 193 -15.19 12.92 18.87
CA ALA A 193 -14.93 14.20 19.52
C ALA A 193 -14.59 15.31 18.49
N PRO A 194 -15.54 15.73 17.64
CA PRO A 194 -15.27 16.61 16.51
C PRO A 194 -14.90 18.04 16.90
N ASN A 195 -15.12 18.44 18.16
CA ASN A 195 -14.85 19.77 18.69
C ASN A 195 -13.56 19.83 19.53
N ASP A 196 -12.84 18.73 19.67
CA ASP A 196 -11.56 18.71 20.37
C ASP A 196 -10.46 19.29 19.46
N ALA A 197 -9.92 20.46 19.84
CA ALA A 197 -8.94 21.18 19.04
C ALA A 197 -7.64 20.39 18.81
N TYR A 198 -7.24 19.54 19.77
CA TYR A 198 -6.04 18.71 19.65
C TYR A 198 -6.24 17.59 18.62
N ILE A 199 -7.40 16.93 18.64
CA ILE A 199 -7.75 15.91 17.66
C ILE A 199 -7.93 16.53 16.27
N GLN A 200 -8.63 17.67 16.18
CA GLN A 200 -8.84 18.41 14.93
C GLN A 200 -7.53 18.73 14.21
N ILE A 201 -6.54 19.31 14.92
CA ILE A 201 -5.29 19.73 14.28
C ILE A 201 -4.47 18.54 13.80
N ILE A 202 -4.41 17.45 14.57
CA ILE A 202 -3.62 16.28 14.17
C ILE A 202 -4.29 15.54 13.02
N TYR A 203 -5.61 15.34 13.08
CA TYR A 203 -6.36 14.73 11.99
C TYR A 203 -6.23 15.54 10.70
N ALA A 204 -6.39 16.86 10.76
CA ALA A 204 -6.16 17.72 9.61
C ALA A 204 -4.73 17.60 9.06
N LYS A 205 -3.69 17.63 9.91
CA LYS A 205 -2.28 17.44 9.50
C LYS A 205 -2.02 16.07 8.87
N LEU A 206 -2.76 15.03 9.24
CA LEU A 206 -2.69 13.71 8.60
C LEU A 206 -3.33 13.74 7.22
N LEU A 207 -4.52 14.35 7.11
CA LEU A 207 -5.20 14.54 5.83
C LEU A 207 -4.39 15.38 4.83
N THR A 208 -3.63 16.39 5.29
CA THR A 208 -2.76 17.18 4.39
C THR A 208 -1.63 16.37 3.76
N ARG A 209 -1.28 15.21 4.33
CA ARG A 209 -0.25 14.30 3.84
C ARG A 209 -0.83 13.10 3.09
N SER A 210 -2.16 13.01 3.00
CA SER A 210 -2.84 11.96 2.25
C SER A 210 -2.62 12.16 0.76
N ASN A 211 -2.65 11.06 0.01
CA ASN A 211 -2.62 11.08 -1.45
C ASN A 211 -4.03 11.27 -2.05
N ASP A 212 -5.09 11.24 -1.24
CA ASP A 212 -6.46 11.45 -1.71
C ASP A 212 -6.79 12.97 -1.80
N PRO A 213 -7.14 13.49 -2.99
CA PRO A 213 -7.54 14.90 -3.13
C PRO A 213 -8.73 15.32 -2.26
N ASN A 214 -9.62 14.40 -1.89
CA ASN A 214 -10.76 14.70 -1.02
C ASN A 214 -10.30 14.90 0.43
N ASP A 215 -9.38 14.07 0.92
CA ASP A 215 -8.77 14.24 2.24
C ASP A 215 -8.12 15.61 2.35
N ILE A 216 -7.35 16.00 1.33
CA ILE A 216 -6.67 17.30 1.29
C ILE A 216 -7.68 18.45 1.37
N LYS A 217 -8.83 18.35 0.67
CA LYS A 217 -9.92 19.35 0.73
C LYS A 217 -10.59 19.39 2.11
N ASP A 218 -10.81 18.23 2.72
CA ASP A 218 -11.42 18.14 4.05
C ASP A 218 -10.49 18.67 5.14
N ALA A 219 -9.18 18.44 5.02
CA ALA A 219 -8.15 19.09 5.83
C ALA A 219 -8.31 20.62 5.77
N ALA A 220 -8.41 21.20 4.58
CA ALA A 220 -8.57 22.64 4.40
C ALA A 220 -9.85 23.16 5.07
N LYS A 221 -10.97 22.42 5.00
CA LYS A 221 -12.22 22.79 5.69
C LYS A 221 -12.06 22.80 7.20
N ILE A 222 -11.44 21.76 7.77
CA ILE A 222 -11.20 21.65 9.22
C ILE A 222 -10.30 22.81 9.66
N LEU A 223 -9.17 23.03 8.97
CA LEU A 223 -8.23 24.10 9.30
C LEU A 223 -8.85 25.49 9.22
N LYS A 224 -9.66 25.77 8.19
CA LYS A 224 -10.41 27.03 8.08
C LYS A 224 -11.39 27.23 9.23
N LYS A 225 -12.07 26.17 9.70
CA LYS A 225 -12.93 26.25 10.90
C LYS A 225 -12.13 26.54 12.15
N MET A 226 -10.98 25.91 12.33
CA MET A 226 -10.09 26.17 13.47
C MET A 226 -9.61 27.62 13.48
N ILE A 227 -9.20 28.15 12.32
CA ILE A 227 -8.75 29.55 12.17
C ILE A 227 -9.92 30.53 12.36
N ALA A 228 -11.15 30.17 11.99
CA ALA A 228 -12.31 31.00 12.26
C ALA A 228 -12.62 31.10 13.76
N ALA A 229 -12.37 30.02 14.53
CA ALA A 229 -12.53 30.01 15.98
C ALA A 229 -11.37 30.73 16.70
N ASP A 230 -10.14 30.55 16.23
CA ASP A 230 -8.95 31.23 16.72
C ASP A 230 -8.09 31.73 15.54
N PRO A 231 -8.24 33.00 15.15
CA PRO A 231 -7.49 33.60 14.05
C PRO A 231 -5.96 33.62 14.24
N ASN A 232 -5.49 33.46 15.47
CA ASN A 232 -4.07 33.49 15.82
C ASN A 232 -3.49 32.09 16.07
N ASN A 233 -4.23 31.02 15.75
CA ASN A 233 -3.75 29.66 15.87
C ASN A 233 -2.64 29.37 14.84
N VAL A 234 -1.39 29.56 15.27
CA VAL A 234 -0.18 29.39 14.44
C VAL A 234 -0.09 27.98 13.86
N ASP A 235 -0.53 26.97 14.61
CA ASP A 235 -0.47 25.57 14.20
C ASP A 235 -1.45 25.28 13.04
N ALA A 236 -2.67 25.79 13.14
CA ALA A 236 -3.69 25.68 12.08
C ALA A 236 -3.31 26.50 10.84
N LEU A 237 -2.77 27.71 11.03
CA LEU A 237 -2.27 28.55 9.93
C LEU A 237 -1.10 27.85 9.20
N SER A 238 -0.16 27.26 9.94
CA SER A 238 0.98 26.54 9.35
C SER A 238 0.53 25.31 8.56
N ALA A 239 -0.41 24.54 9.12
CA ALA A 239 -0.98 23.38 8.44
C ALA A 239 -1.79 23.78 7.19
N LEU A 240 -2.53 24.89 7.24
CA LEU A 240 -3.26 25.41 6.08
C LEU A 240 -2.31 25.84 4.96
N ALA A 241 -1.23 26.54 5.32
CA ALA A 241 -0.21 26.96 4.36
C ALA A 241 0.43 25.76 3.65
N MET A 242 0.79 24.71 4.41
CA MET A 242 1.35 23.48 3.85
C MET A 242 0.35 22.73 2.95
N ASN A 243 -0.93 22.68 3.35
CA ASN A 243 -2.00 22.10 2.54
C ASN A 243 -2.20 22.84 1.21
N ALA A 244 -2.24 24.18 1.25
CA ALA A 244 -2.36 25.03 0.06
C ALA A 244 -1.13 24.90 -0.85
N PHE A 245 0.07 24.89 -0.26
CA PHE A 245 1.31 24.72 -0.98
C PHE A 245 1.37 23.38 -1.73
N GLY A 246 0.98 22.28 -1.08
CA GLY A 246 0.92 20.95 -1.71
C GLY A 246 -0.09 20.87 -2.86
N GLN A 247 -1.12 21.72 -2.85
CA GLN A 247 -2.10 21.84 -3.94
C GLN A 247 -1.66 22.81 -5.06
N GLY A 248 -0.53 23.51 -4.91
CA GLY A 248 -0.10 24.56 -5.83
C GLY A 248 -0.87 25.89 -5.69
N ASP A 249 -1.72 26.03 -4.67
CA ASP A 249 -2.35 27.32 -4.33
C ASP A 249 -1.35 28.19 -3.55
N PHE A 250 -0.34 28.68 -4.29
CA PHE A 250 0.75 29.47 -3.71
C PHE A 250 0.25 30.78 -3.09
N ASN A 251 -0.83 31.38 -3.61
CA ASN A 251 -1.41 32.61 -3.04
C ASN A 251 -1.95 32.38 -1.63
N GLN A 252 -2.72 31.30 -1.42
CA GLN A 252 -3.23 30.95 -0.09
C GLN A 252 -2.09 30.54 0.85
N ALA A 253 -1.08 29.82 0.35
CA ALA A 253 0.09 29.45 1.13
C ALA A 253 0.86 30.69 1.63
N ILE A 254 1.11 31.66 0.73
CA ILE A 254 1.76 32.94 1.05
C ILE A 254 1.01 33.66 2.17
N ALA A 255 -0.30 33.86 2.01
CA ALA A 255 -1.11 34.60 2.99
C ALA A 255 -1.09 33.94 4.38
N ALA A 256 -1.13 32.61 4.44
CA ALA A 256 -1.08 31.88 5.70
C ALA A 256 0.31 31.92 6.35
N TRP A 257 1.40 31.74 5.59
CA TRP A 257 2.76 31.83 6.12
C TRP A 257 3.15 33.23 6.58
N GLU A 258 2.70 34.28 5.89
CA GLU A 258 2.94 35.66 6.34
C GLU A 258 2.32 35.91 7.73
N LYS A 259 1.11 35.40 7.97
CA LYS A 259 0.49 35.45 9.31
C LYS A 259 1.27 34.64 10.34
N VAL A 260 1.73 33.44 9.98
CA VAL A 260 2.56 32.62 10.90
C VAL A 260 3.82 33.38 11.30
N ILE A 261 4.51 34.02 10.36
CA ILE A 261 5.72 34.79 10.64
C ILE A 261 5.40 36.01 11.52
N ALA A 262 4.30 36.71 11.26
CA ALA A 262 3.89 37.88 12.04
C ALA A 262 3.51 37.52 13.50
N LEU A 263 2.96 36.32 13.73
CA LEU A 263 2.52 35.86 15.05
C LEU A 263 3.60 35.10 15.82
N SER A 264 4.67 34.65 15.16
CA SER A 264 5.72 33.84 15.78
C SER A 264 6.83 34.71 16.38
N PRO A 265 7.40 34.33 17.54
CA PRO A 265 8.65 34.91 18.04
C PRO A 265 9.78 34.77 17.02
N ALA A 266 10.73 35.72 17.01
CA ALA A 266 11.83 35.74 16.05
C ALA A 266 12.76 34.52 16.15
N ASP A 267 12.81 33.88 17.33
CA ASP A 267 13.59 32.68 17.66
C ASP A 267 12.76 31.37 17.56
N ALA A 268 11.54 31.43 17.01
CA ALA A 268 10.70 30.26 16.84
C ALA A 268 11.38 29.20 15.95
N LYS A 269 11.44 27.96 16.45
CA LYS A 269 12.01 26.83 15.70
C LYS A 269 11.22 26.60 14.40
N GLY A 270 11.94 26.45 13.29
CA GLY A 270 11.35 26.16 11.97
C GLY A 270 10.91 27.40 11.18
N LEU A 271 11.08 28.61 11.74
CA LEU A 271 10.73 29.86 11.04
C LEU A 271 11.58 30.08 9.77
N ASP A 272 12.82 29.59 9.73
CA ASP A 272 13.67 29.63 8.52
C ASP A 272 13.12 28.76 7.38
N VAL A 273 12.55 27.60 7.72
CA VAL A 273 11.90 26.73 6.74
C VAL A 273 10.68 27.44 6.17
N ILE A 274 9.85 28.04 7.03
CA ILE A 274 8.66 28.80 6.62
C ILE A 274 9.03 29.98 5.72
N LYS A 275 10.06 30.76 6.07
CA LYS A 275 10.57 31.86 5.24
C LYS A 275 11.05 31.38 3.87
N SER A 276 11.75 30.25 3.82
CA SER A 276 12.25 29.66 2.58
C SER A 276 11.10 29.18 1.70
N SER A 277 10.10 28.49 2.28
CA SER A 277 8.91 28.05 1.57
C SER A 277 8.07 29.23 1.06
N LEU A 278 7.96 30.30 1.85
CA LEU A 278 7.31 31.55 1.44
C LEU A 278 8.02 32.20 0.24
N ALA A 279 9.35 32.30 0.29
CA ALA A 279 10.13 32.86 -0.81
C ALA A 279 9.94 32.05 -2.10
N TYR A 280 9.96 30.72 -2.00
CA TYR A 280 9.69 29.84 -3.14
C TYR A 280 8.26 29.98 -3.68
N ALA A 281 7.24 30.03 -2.82
CA ALA A 281 5.87 30.26 -3.26
C ALA A 281 5.72 31.62 -3.96
N LYS A 282 6.35 32.67 -3.43
CA LYS A 282 6.39 33.99 -4.08
C LYS A 282 7.06 33.94 -5.45
N SER A 283 8.19 33.25 -5.60
CA SER A 283 8.83 33.10 -6.92
C SER A 283 7.97 32.32 -7.91
N GLN A 284 7.20 31.33 -7.45
CA GLN A 284 6.29 30.56 -8.32
C GLN A 284 5.08 31.39 -8.78
N VAL A 285 4.54 32.26 -7.92
CA VAL A 285 3.50 33.21 -8.33
C VAL A 285 4.06 34.24 -9.31
N ALA A 286 5.29 34.73 -9.07
CA ALA A 286 5.95 35.69 -9.94
C ALA A 286 6.26 35.10 -11.34
N ALA A 287 6.81 33.89 -11.40
CA ALA A 287 7.09 33.16 -12.64
C ALA A 287 5.82 32.87 -13.47
N ASN A 288 4.69 32.57 -12.81
CA ASN A 288 3.42 32.36 -13.49
C ASN A 288 2.65 33.67 -13.77
N GLY A 289 3.08 34.78 -13.20
CA GLY A 289 2.32 36.03 -13.18
C GLY A 289 2.73 37.05 -14.23
N SER A 290 3.93 36.98 -14.81
CA SER A 290 4.38 37.97 -15.79
C SER A 290 5.23 37.42 -16.94
N LYS A 291 4.72 37.56 -18.17
CA LYS A 291 5.35 37.09 -19.41
C LYS A 291 5.37 38.20 -20.46
N VAL A 292 6.53 38.43 -21.06
CA VAL A 292 6.68 39.29 -22.23
C VAL A 292 6.92 38.41 -23.44
N SER A 293 5.97 38.41 -24.37
CA SER A 293 6.11 37.74 -25.66
C SER A 293 6.74 38.72 -26.65
N VAL A 294 7.80 38.31 -27.34
CA VAL A 294 8.51 39.13 -28.33
C VAL A 294 8.43 38.45 -29.68
N VAL A 295 7.92 39.17 -30.67
CA VAL A 295 7.91 38.74 -32.07
C VAL A 295 9.00 39.49 -32.81
N LEU A 296 10.06 38.80 -33.20
CA LEU A 296 11.23 39.39 -33.84
C LEU A 296 11.16 39.23 -35.36
N THR A 297 11.12 40.35 -36.07
CA THR A 297 11.15 40.43 -37.54
C THR A 297 12.44 41.10 -38.01
N LEU A 298 12.98 40.67 -39.15
CA LEU A 298 14.13 41.34 -39.77
C LEU A 298 13.67 42.23 -40.92
N SER A 299 14.35 43.36 -41.12
CA SER A 299 14.15 44.14 -42.35
C SER A 299 14.69 43.36 -43.57
N PRO A 300 14.10 43.56 -44.78
CA PRO A 300 14.53 42.86 -46.00
C PRO A 300 16.01 43.08 -46.37
N GLU A 301 16.59 44.20 -45.94
CA GLU A 301 18.00 44.54 -46.16
C GLU A 301 18.92 43.73 -45.24
N VAL A 302 18.54 43.62 -43.96
CA VAL A 302 19.29 42.86 -42.94
C VAL A 302 19.20 41.36 -43.21
N GLN A 303 18.06 40.87 -43.68
CA GLN A 303 17.87 39.45 -44.01
C GLN A 303 18.86 38.95 -45.09
N LYS A 304 19.27 39.82 -46.02
CA LYS A 304 20.27 39.50 -47.05
C LYS A 304 21.71 39.51 -46.54
N GLN A 305 21.96 40.15 -45.41
CA GLN A 305 23.29 40.33 -44.81
C GLN A 305 23.44 39.57 -43.50
N LEU A 306 22.55 38.61 -43.25
CA LEU A 306 22.55 37.80 -42.04
C LEU A 306 23.75 36.84 -42.05
N PRO A 307 24.51 36.73 -40.94
CA PRO A 307 25.61 35.77 -40.87
C PRO A 307 25.08 34.33 -40.96
N ALA A 308 25.91 33.41 -41.47
CA ALA A 308 25.54 32.01 -41.61
C ALA A 308 25.43 31.29 -40.26
N GLN A 309 26.21 31.72 -39.25
CA GLN A 309 26.18 31.23 -37.88
C GLN A 309 26.36 32.41 -36.91
N GLY A 310 25.61 32.41 -35.82
CA GLY A 310 25.60 33.50 -34.85
C GLY A 310 24.60 33.26 -33.73
N SER A 311 24.48 34.25 -32.86
CA SER A 311 23.50 34.24 -31.77
C SER A 311 22.72 35.54 -31.68
N ILE A 312 21.50 35.43 -31.16
CA ILE A 312 20.58 36.53 -30.89
C ILE A 312 20.52 36.71 -29.37
N LEU A 313 20.83 37.91 -28.90
CA LEU A 313 20.67 38.33 -27.52
C LEU A 313 19.47 39.25 -27.42
N ILE A 314 18.46 38.85 -26.65
CA ILE A 314 17.30 39.67 -26.31
C ILE A 314 17.46 40.16 -24.88
N ALA A 315 17.44 41.47 -24.68
CA ALA A 315 17.53 42.13 -23.39
C ALA A 315 16.28 42.98 -23.14
N VAL A 316 15.72 42.87 -21.93
CA VAL A 316 14.57 43.66 -21.48
C VAL A 316 15.04 44.65 -20.42
N THR A 317 14.73 45.92 -20.60
CA THR A 317 15.06 47.04 -19.69
C THR A 317 13.80 47.80 -19.29
N ASP A 318 13.90 48.67 -18.29
CA ASP A 318 12.80 49.57 -17.87
C ASP A 318 12.71 50.86 -18.72
N GLY A 319 13.53 50.98 -19.77
CA GLY A 319 13.63 52.16 -20.62
C GLY A 319 14.25 53.41 -19.96
N LYS A 320 14.62 53.35 -18.67
CA LYS A 320 15.26 54.46 -17.92
C LYS A 320 16.73 54.20 -17.66
N SER A 321 17.08 52.94 -17.40
CA SER A 321 18.45 52.48 -17.16
C SER A 321 18.91 51.55 -18.29
N PRO A 322 20.19 51.65 -18.72
CA PRO A 322 20.73 50.75 -19.74
C PRO A 322 21.01 49.34 -19.21
N ILE A 323 20.80 49.07 -17.91
CA ILE A 323 21.07 47.78 -17.29
C ILE A 323 19.93 46.80 -17.62
N PRO A 324 20.21 45.66 -18.30
CA PRO A 324 19.22 44.63 -18.57
C PRO A 324 18.68 43.99 -17.30
N ILE A 325 17.37 43.78 -17.27
CA ILE A 325 16.66 43.17 -16.15
C ILE A 325 16.46 41.69 -16.43
N ALA A 326 16.02 41.35 -17.65
CA ALA A 326 15.95 39.98 -18.13
C ALA A 326 16.69 39.83 -19.46
N VAL A 327 17.37 38.70 -19.65
CA VAL A 327 18.17 38.42 -20.84
C VAL A 327 17.93 37.00 -21.32
N LYS A 328 17.81 36.83 -22.64
CA LYS A 328 17.67 35.52 -23.29
C LYS A 328 18.56 35.47 -24.53
N GLN A 329 19.45 34.49 -24.58
CA GLN A 329 20.33 34.24 -25.72
C GLN A 329 19.87 32.99 -26.47
N LEU A 330 19.80 33.07 -27.79
CA LEU A 330 19.33 32.00 -28.67
C LEU A 330 20.28 31.85 -29.88
N PRO A 331 20.47 30.64 -30.43
CA PRO A 331 21.16 30.49 -31.71
C PRO A 331 20.36 31.15 -32.83
N LEU A 332 21.06 31.60 -33.86
CA LEU A 332 20.43 32.20 -35.04
C LEU A 332 19.54 31.17 -35.75
N GLY A 333 18.30 31.56 -36.04
CA GLY A 333 17.28 30.66 -36.59
C GLY A 333 16.48 31.29 -37.73
N VAL A 334 15.27 30.77 -37.93
CA VAL A 334 14.33 31.24 -38.95
C VAL A 334 13.52 32.42 -38.39
N PHE A 335 13.25 33.42 -39.23
CA PHE A 335 12.44 34.59 -38.90
C PHE A 335 11.12 34.56 -39.66
N PRO A 336 10.00 35.08 -39.10
CA PRO A 336 9.90 35.74 -37.78
C PRO A 336 10.10 34.77 -36.62
N LEU A 337 10.78 35.24 -35.57
CA LEU A 337 11.08 34.44 -34.38
C LEU A 337 10.17 34.88 -33.22
N GLU A 338 9.34 33.97 -32.73
CA GLU A 338 8.51 34.19 -31.56
C GLU A 338 9.20 33.62 -30.32
N LEU A 339 9.33 34.43 -29.28
CA LEU A 339 9.93 34.02 -28.02
C LEU A 339 9.21 34.68 -26.85
N SER A 340 9.46 34.16 -25.65
CA SER A 340 8.95 34.76 -24.43
C SER A 340 10.00 34.83 -23.34
N LEU A 341 9.91 35.88 -22.54
CA LEU A 341 10.68 36.08 -21.32
C LEU A 341 9.75 36.20 -20.13
N ASP A 342 10.16 35.62 -19.02
CA ASP A 342 9.51 35.71 -17.72
C ASP A 342 10.55 36.00 -16.63
N ASP A 343 10.12 36.01 -15.37
CA ASP A 343 10.99 36.27 -14.22
C ASP A 343 12.14 35.25 -14.07
N SER A 344 12.06 34.07 -14.67
CA SER A 344 13.18 33.10 -14.67
C SER A 344 14.37 33.57 -15.53
N ASN A 345 14.14 34.52 -16.43
CA ASN A 345 15.19 35.12 -17.27
C ASN A 345 15.81 36.37 -16.62
N ALA A 346 15.44 36.71 -15.38
CA ALA A 346 15.99 37.85 -14.68
C ALA A 346 17.47 37.66 -14.31
N MET A 347 18.27 38.71 -14.52
CA MET A 347 19.70 38.73 -14.22
C MET A 347 19.98 38.87 -12.71
N MET A 348 19.03 39.41 -11.94
CA MET A 348 19.18 39.66 -10.51
C MET A 348 17.92 39.21 -9.76
N PRO A 349 18.06 38.46 -8.64
CA PRO A 349 16.91 38.02 -7.84
C PRO A 349 16.09 39.16 -7.21
N SER A 350 16.66 40.36 -7.08
CA SER A 350 16.04 41.53 -6.46
C SER A 350 15.39 42.49 -7.46
N ARG A 351 15.39 42.17 -8.76
CA ARG A 351 14.82 43.02 -9.80
C ARG A 351 14.19 42.13 -10.88
N LEU A 352 12.89 41.90 -10.74
CA LEU A 352 12.15 40.98 -11.59
C LEU A 352 11.42 41.72 -12.73
N LEU A 353 11.00 40.96 -13.73
CA LEU A 353 10.27 41.48 -14.88
C LEU A 353 8.82 41.83 -14.49
N SER A 354 8.23 41.07 -13.56
CA SER A 354 6.92 41.33 -12.94
C SER A 354 6.82 42.64 -12.16
N GLU A 355 7.94 43.21 -11.72
CA GLU A 355 7.96 44.48 -10.96
C GLU A 355 7.99 45.72 -11.85
N LEU A 356 8.13 45.52 -13.16
CA LEU A 356 8.24 46.62 -14.13
C LEU A 356 6.87 47.20 -14.46
N LYS A 357 6.80 48.53 -14.54
CA LYS A 357 5.62 49.25 -15.03
C LYS A 357 5.69 49.55 -16.53
N GLN A 358 6.88 49.39 -17.10
CA GLN A 358 7.16 49.63 -18.51
C GLN A 358 8.40 48.83 -18.91
N VAL A 359 8.45 48.44 -20.19
CA VAL A 359 9.54 47.64 -20.75
C VAL A 359 10.03 48.25 -22.05
N LYS A 360 11.34 48.12 -22.29
CA LYS A 360 11.99 48.40 -23.56
C LYS A 360 12.87 47.22 -23.92
N ILE A 361 12.68 46.67 -25.11
CA ILE A 361 13.36 45.47 -25.58
C ILE A 361 14.44 45.85 -26.58
N THR A 362 15.62 45.27 -26.41
CA THR A 362 16.73 45.38 -27.37
C THR A 362 17.10 43.98 -27.84
N ALA A 363 17.12 43.78 -29.15
CA ALA A 363 17.66 42.57 -29.78
C ALA A 363 18.99 42.91 -30.44
N THR A 364 20.02 42.10 -30.18
CA THR A 364 21.33 42.21 -30.82
C THR A 364 21.68 40.87 -31.46
N ILE A 365 22.08 40.88 -32.73
CA ILE A 365 22.57 39.71 -33.44
C ILE A 365 24.08 39.87 -33.64
N THR A 366 24.81 38.83 -33.26
CA THR A 366 26.26 38.75 -33.38
C THR A 366 26.66 37.53 -34.21
N SER A 367 27.64 37.69 -35.09
CA SER A 367 28.28 36.58 -35.80
C SER A 367 29.20 35.80 -34.87
N ASP A 368 29.31 34.49 -35.07
CA ASP A 368 30.29 33.65 -34.39
C ASP A 368 31.67 33.66 -35.08
N ASP A 369 31.74 34.25 -36.29
CA ASP A 369 33.01 34.47 -37.00
C ASP A 369 33.78 35.62 -36.35
N ILE A 370 34.97 35.31 -35.83
CA ILE A 370 35.88 36.26 -35.17
C ILE A 370 36.29 37.40 -36.11
N ALA A 371 36.27 37.17 -37.43
CA ALA A 371 36.57 38.19 -38.43
C ALA A 371 35.39 39.14 -38.72
N ASP A 372 34.15 38.76 -38.36
CA ASP A 372 32.96 39.58 -38.57
C ASP A 372 32.56 40.31 -37.28
N THR A 373 33.03 41.55 -37.17
CA THR A 373 32.77 42.41 -36.00
C THR A 373 31.41 43.12 -36.06
N ARG A 374 30.61 42.92 -37.12
CA ARG A 374 29.35 43.64 -37.30
C ARG A 374 28.32 43.20 -36.25
N ARG A 375 27.62 44.17 -35.68
CA ARG A 375 26.49 43.94 -34.76
C ARG A 375 25.23 44.53 -35.34
N LEU A 376 24.24 43.68 -35.55
CA LEU A 376 22.90 44.09 -35.94
C LEU A 376 22.09 44.32 -34.66
N SER A 377 21.42 45.46 -34.54
CA SER A 377 20.61 45.74 -33.35
C SER A 377 19.27 46.37 -33.71
N GLY A 378 18.24 46.01 -32.97
CA GLY A 378 16.92 46.63 -33.01
C GLY A 378 16.46 46.93 -31.60
N GLU A 379 15.76 48.05 -31.43
CA GLU A 379 15.17 48.46 -30.16
C GLU A 379 13.67 48.73 -30.34
N SER A 380 12.86 48.32 -29.37
CA SER A 380 11.44 48.68 -29.33
C SER A 380 11.28 50.09 -28.75
N GLU A 381 10.09 50.68 -28.94
CA GLU A 381 9.66 51.79 -28.11
C GLU A 381 9.45 51.32 -26.65
N VAL A 382 9.32 52.28 -25.73
CA VAL A 382 8.98 51.97 -24.34
C VAL A 382 7.49 51.67 -24.27
N HIS A 383 7.14 50.46 -23.89
CA HIS A 383 5.74 50.04 -23.71
C HIS A 383 5.41 50.03 -22.22
N PRO A 384 4.23 50.53 -21.79
CA PRO A 384 3.72 50.24 -20.46
C PRO A 384 3.57 48.73 -20.32
N PHE A 385 3.89 48.15 -19.16
CA PHE A 385 3.86 46.70 -18.93
C PHE A 385 2.92 46.37 -17.78
N SER A 386 1.94 45.50 -18.04
CA SER A 386 0.99 45.02 -17.02
C SER A 386 1.03 43.51 -16.75
N GLY A 387 2.07 42.80 -17.20
CA GLY A 387 2.28 41.38 -16.89
C GLY A 387 2.00 40.39 -18.01
N ASN A 388 1.32 40.74 -19.11
CA ASN A 388 1.14 39.80 -20.22
C ASN A 388 0.95 40.53 -21.55
N GLU A 389 2.07 40.89 -22.18
CA GLU A 389 2.07 41.70 -23.39
C GLU A 389 2.88 41.05 -24.51
N THR A 390 2.46 41.31 -25.74
CA THR A 390 3.17 40.91 -26.95
C THR A 390 3.74 42.14 -27.63
N ILE A 391 5.06 42.20 -27.76
CA ILE A 391 5.77 43.33 -28.38
C ILE A 391 6.43 42.84 -29.66
N SER A 392 6.07 43.45 -30.77
CA SER A 392 6.70 43.20 -32.06
C SER A 392 7.92 44.09 -32.23
N LEU A 393 9.06 43.50 -32.58
CA LEU A 393 10.33 44.17 -32.76
C LEU A 393 10.89 43.90 -34.15
N THR A 394 11.17 44.96 -34.90
CA THR A 394 11.86 44.86 -36.19
C THR A 394 13.33 45.25 -36.05
N VAL A 395 14.25 44.34 -36.37
CA VAL A 395 15.70 44.63 -36.43
C VAL A 395 16.02 45.18 -37.81
N GLY A 396 16.43 46.45 -37.87
CA GLY A 396 16.67 47.16 -39.13
C GLY A 396 17.97 47.96 -39.22
N HIS A 397 18.77 48.03 -38.15
CA HIS A 397 19.94 48.91 -38.12
C HIS A 397 21.23 48.17 -37.72
N PHE A 398 22.33 48.51 -38.41
CA PHE A 398 23.68 48.14 -38.00
C PHE A 398 24.16 49.14 -36.95
N LYS A 399 24.72 48.64 -35.85
CA LYS A 399 25.52 49.46 -34.95
C LYS A 399 26.96 49.40 -35.48
N GLN A 400 27.47 50.51 -36.00
CA GLN A 400 28.89 50.65 -36.34
C GLN A 400 29.74 50.75 -35.08
#